data_AF-A0A959Y911-F1
#
_entry.id   AF-A0A959Y911-F1
#
_cell.length_a   1.000
_cell.length_b   1.000
_cell.length_c   1.000
_cell.angle_alpha   90.00
_cell.angle_beta   90.00
_cell.angle_gamma   90.00
#
_symmetry.space_group_name_H-M   'P 1'
#
loop_
_entity.id
_entity.type
_entity.pdbx_description
1 polymer ?
#
loop_
_entity_poly.entity_id
_entity_poly.type
_entity_poly.pdbx_seq_one_letter_code
_entity_poly.pdbx_strand_id
1 'polypeptide(L)'
;TSGDVEEALDWMQELDKEHDVFPEGYSMKDFRDDLRKHGIIGDRPRKGGRTPLTGKAEQLLRQRALEQVFGKLKRSDVGDHGVRRTGRGDEPTSDRRGFRFGDNIEQVAMSDSIRNAQQRGIDDLQLTEGDLEVVETEHKSACATVLMIDISHSMILYGEDRIT
;
A
#
# COMPACT_ATOMS: atom_id res chain seq x y z
N THR A 1 2.20 18.70 13.22
CA THR A 1 1.93 17.96 14.47
C THR A 1 3.00 16.89 14.68
N SER A 2 4.11 17.23 15.33
CA SER A 2 5.26 16.34 15.57
C SER A 2 4.97 15.24 16.61
N GLY A 3 3.90 14.48 16.42
CA GLY A 3 3.37 13.53 17.40
C GLY A 3 2.60 14.19 18.56
N ASP A 4 2.26 15.47 18.46
CA ASP A 4 1.44 16.17 19.45
C ASP A 4 -0.04 15.82 19.27
N VAL A 5 -0.56 15.05 20.23
CA VAL A 5 -1.94 14.58 20.24
C VAL A 5 -2.93 15.70 20.50
N GLU A 6 -2.61 16.65 21.38
CA GLU A 6 -3.55 17.71 21.74
C GLU A 6 -3.70 18.69 20.58
N GLU A 7 -2.60 19.06 19.93
CA GLU A 7 -2.63 19.89 18.72
C GLU A 7 -3.48 19.23 17.62
N ALA A 8 -3.33 17.92 17.40
CA ALA A 8 -4.12 17.20 16.40
C ALA A 8 -5.62 17.15 16.74
N LEU A 9 -5.98 17.07 18.03
CA LEU A 9 -7.37 17.12 18.48
C LEU A 9 -7.98 18.52 18.31
N ASP A 10 -7.21 19.57 18.57
CA ASP A 10 -7.63 20.95 18.34
C ASP A 10 -7.92 21.18 16.84
N TRP A 11 -7.03 20.72 15.95
CA TRP A 11 -7.27 20.76 14.51
C TRP A 11 -8.51 19.97 14.09
N MET A 12 -8.74 18.78 14.68
CA MET A 12 -9.94 18.00 14.42
C MET A 12 -11.22 18.74 14.87
N GLN A 13 -11.14 19.52 15.95
CA GLN A 13 -12.27 20.31 16.42
C GLN A 13 -12.61 21.45 15.46
N GLU A 14 -11.61 22.14 14.95
CA GLU A 14 -11.82 23.19 13.95
C GLU A 14 -12.37 22.62 12.64
N LEU A 15 -11.86 21.46 12.21
CA LEU A 15 -12.35 20.76 11.01
C LEU A 15 -13.82 20.33 11.15
N ASP A 16 -14.21 19.84 12.33
CA ASP A 16 -15.60 19.46 12.61
C ASP A 16 -16.55 20.67 12.57
N LYS A 17 -16.13 21.82 13.12
CA LYS A 17 -16.91 23.06 13.06
C LYS A 17 -17.15 23.55 11.63
N GLU A 18 -16.20 23.33 10.73
CA GLU A 18 -16.27 23.83 9.35
C GLU A 18 -17.01 22.86 8.42
N HIS A 19 -16.91 21.56 8.67
CA HIS A 19 -17.33 20.52 7.72
C HIS A 19 -18.29 19.47 8.28
N ASP A 20 -18.77 19.60 9.52
CA ASP A 20 -19.67 18.65 10.18
C ASP A 20 -19.17 17.20 10.01
N VAL A 21 -17.92 16.96 10.43
CA VAL A 21 -17.23 15.69 10.17
C VAL A 21 -17.72 14.58 11.08
N PHE A 22 -18.18 14.92 12.27
CA PHE A 22 -18.80 13.98 13.19
C PHE A 22 -20.29 13.79 12.88
N PRO A 23 -20.78 12.53 12.85
CA PRO A 23 -22.19 12.27 12.66
C PRO A 23 -23.02 12.73 13.86
N GLU A 24 -24.33 12.94 13.65
CA GLU A 24 -25.25 13.34 14.72
C GLU A 24 -25.16 12.40 15.93
N GLY A 25 -24.90 12.99 17.11
CA GLY A 25 -24.76 12.25 18.37
C GLY A 25 -23.35 11.72 18.66
N TYR A 26 -22.36 12.00 17.80
CA TYR A 26 -20.95 11.69 18.05
C TYR A 26 -20.19 12.97 18.40
N SER A 27 -19.59 13.02 19.58
CA SER A 27 -18.87 14.21 20.06
C SER A 27 -17.35 14.03 19.99
N MET A 28 -16.63 15.14 20.07
CA MET A 28 -15.16 15.13 20.23
C MET A 28 -14.69 14.29 21.44
N LYS A 29 -15.52 14.21 22.49
CA LYS A 29 -15.22 13.36 23.65
C LYS A 29 -15.27 11.89 23.28
N ASP A 30 -16.29 11.48 22.53
CA ASP A 30 -16.46 10.09 22.08
C ASP A 30 -15.29 9.69 21.16
N PHE A 31 -14.89 10.61 20.26
CA PHE A 31 -13.70 10.44 19.44
C PHE A 31 -12.43 10.22 20.26
N ARG A 32 -12.20 11.05 21.27
CA ARG A 32 -11.03 10.91 22.17
C ARG A 32 -11.07 9.58 22.93
N ASP A 33 -12.24 9.16 23.40
CA ASP A 33 -12.41 7.90 24.12
C ASP A 33 -12.20 6.69 23.19
N ASP A 34 -12.62 6.76 21.92
CA ASP A 34 -12.33 5.74 20.92
C ASP A 34 -10.83 5.64 20.60
N LEU A 35 -10.14 6.78 20.44
CA LEU A 35 -8.68 6.79 20.25
C LEU A 35 -7.96 6.10 21.41
N ARG A 36 -8.45 6.28 22.64
CA ARG A 36 -7.91 5.61 23.83
C ARG A 36 -8.23 4.12 23.81
N LYS A 37 -9.48 3.75 23.54
CA LYS A 37 -9.95 2.35 23.44
C LYS A 37 -9.18 1.54 22.39
N HIS A 38 -8.84 2.17 21.27
CA HIS A 38 -8.05 1.54 20.21
C HIS A 38 -6.54 1.52 20.50
N GLY A 39 -6.12 2.08 21.64
CA GLY A 39 -4.73 2.18 22.06
C GLY A 39 -3.92 3.04 21.10
N ILE A 40 -4.52 4.13 20.58
CA ILE A 40 -3.84 5.12 19.75
C ILE A 40 -3.17 6.17 20.64
N ILE A 41 -3.90 6.65 21.65
CA ILE A 41 -3.43 7.62 22.64
C ILE A 41 -3.43 6.98 24.04
N GLY A 42 -2.56 7.44 24.94
CA GLY A 42 -2.47 6.92 26.30
C GLY A 42 -3.67 7.24 27.20
N ASP A 43 -3.93 6.37 28.19
CA ASP A 43 -5.06 6.52 29.12
C ASP A 43 -4.96 7.74 30.04
N ARG A 44 -3.74 8.17 30.34
CA ARG A 44 -3.48 9.31 31.22
C ARG A 44 -2.40 10.21 30.64
N PRO A 45 -2.53 11.54 30.76
CA PRO A 45 -1.38 12.42 30.63
C PRO A 45 -0.29 11.93 31.59
N ARG A 46 0.95 11.82 31.11
CA ARG A 46 2.10 11.60 32.01
C ARG A 46 2.08 12.72 33.06
N LYS A 47 2.44 12.46 34.31
CA LYS A 47 2.36 13.44 35.43
C LYS A 47 2.77 14.85 34.97
N GLY A 48 1.79 15.76 34.84
CA GLY A 48 1.99 17.16 34.44
C GLY A 48 2.20 17.44 32.94
N GLY A 49 2.00 16.47 32.03
CA GLY A 49 2.33 16.59 30.61
C GLY A 49 1.20 16.19 29.65
N ARG A 50 1.46 16.32 28.34
CA ARG A 50 0.51 16.01 27.25
C ARG A 50 0.15 14.52 27.19
N THR A 51 -1.01 14.21 26.60
CA THR A 51 -1.39 12.81 26.31
C THR A 51 -0.38 12.22 25.33
N PRO A 52 0.32 11.11 25.67
CA PRO A 52 1.29 10.54 24.77
C PRO A 52 0.62 9.76 23.63
N LEU A 53 1.16 9.90 22.43
CA LEU A 53 0.93 8.96 21.34
C LEU A 53 1.53 7.60 21.73
N THR A 54 0.81 6.51 21.47
CA THR A 54 1.28 5.16 21.80
C THR A 54 2.27 4.65 20.73
N GLY A 55 3.12 3.68 21.10
CA GLY A 55 3.99 3.01 20.13
C GLY A 55 3.22 2.30 19.00
N LYS A 56 2.02 1.79 19.30
CA LYS A 56 1.11 1.21 18.29
C LYS A 56 0.69 2.24 17.25
N ALA A 57 0.30 3.43 17.69
CA ALA A 57 -0.07 4.51 16.79
C ALA A 57 1.11 5.01 15.96
N GLU A 58 2.29 5.12 16.57
CA GLU A 58 3.51 5.49 15.85
C GLU A 58 3.84 4.47 14.74
N GLN A 59 3.77 3.17 15.03
CA GLN A 59 3.97 2.12 14.03
C GLN A 59 2.93 2.21 12.91
N LEU A 60 1.65 2.41 13.24
CA LEU A 60 0.57 2.57 12.26
C LEU A 60 0.79 3.78 11.35
N LEU A 61 1.19 4.92 11.92
CA LEU A 61 1.48 6.14 11.16
C LEU A 61 2.65 5.93 10.20
N ARG A 62 3.73 5.30 10.67
CA ARG A 62 4.89 4.97 9.82
C ARG A 62 4.49 4.04 8.68
N GLN A 63 3.70 3.00 8.97
CA GLN A 63 3.20 2.08 7.95
C GLN A 63 2.35 2.81 6.91
N ARG A 64 1.40 3.65 7.34
CA ARG A 64 0.55 4.41 6.42
C ARG A 64 1.32 5.43 5.59
N ALA A 65 2.32 6.10 6.17
CA ALA A 65 3.20 6.99 5.42
C ALA A 65 3.94 6.22 4.32
N LEU A 66 4.45 5.03 4.65
CA LEU A 66 5.09 4.14 3.68
C LEU A 66 4.09 3.71 2.58
N GLU A 67 2.89 3.27 2.95
CA GLU A 67 1.84 2.92 1.98
C GLU A 67 1.41 4.09 1.11
N GLN A 68 1.42 5.33 1.60
CA GLN A 68 1.12 6.50 0.77
C GLN A 68 2.21 6.77 -0.26
N VAL A 69 3.47 6.58 0.10
CA VAL A 69 4.63 6.75 -0.79
C VAL A 69 4.68 5.61 -1.82
N PHE A 70 4.57 4.37 -1.37
CA PHE A 70 4.80 3.18 -2.21
C PHE A 70 3.52 2.55 -2.77
N GLY A 71 2.35 2.79 -2.17
CA GLY A 71 1.07 2.25 -2.64
C GLY A 71 0.54 2.95 -3.90
N LYS A 72 1.10 4.10 -4.27
CA LYS A 72 0.76 4.84 -5.51
C LYS A 72 1.83 4.72 -6.59
N LEU A 73 2.70 3.70 -6.52
CA LEU A 73 3.69 3.46 -7.56
C LEU A 73 3.00 3.27 -8.91
N LYS A 74 3.27 4.19 -9.84
CA LYS A 74 2.84 4.07 -11.23
C LYS A 74 3.77 3.09 -11.94
N ARG A 75 3.24 2.41 -12.96
CA ARG A 75 4.01 1.56 -13.87
C ARG A 75 5.25 2.31 -14.37
N SER A 76 6.43 1.81 -14.02
CA SER A 76 7.73 2.30 -14.48
C SER A 76 8.52 1.14 -15.12
N ASP A 77 9.82 1.32 -15.33
CA ASP A 77 10.71 0.24 -15.78
C ASP A 77 10.70 -0.94 -14.80
N VAL A 78 11.07 -2.12 -15.30
CA VAL A 78 11.09 -3.37 -14.52
C VAL A 78 12.00 -3.20 -13.31
N GLY A 79 11.54 -3.62 -12.13
CA GLY A 79 12.32 -3.58 -10.89
C GLY A 79 11.73 -4.48 -9.82
N ASP A 80 12.11 -4.28 -8.55
CA ASP A 80 11.87 -5.27 -7.48
C ASP A 80 10.64 -4.96 -6.59
N HIS A 81 9.88 -3.89 -6.89
CA HIS A 81 8.68 -3.55 -6.13
C HIS A 81 7.42 -4.08 -6.81
N GLY A 82 6.67 -4.92 -6.08
CA GLY A 82 5.41 -5.46 -6.56
C GLY A 82 4.36 -4.38 -6.78
N VAL A 83 3.75 -4.37 -7.97
CA VAL A 83 2.59 -3.54 -8.30
C VAL A 83 1.39 -4.47 -8.44
N ARG A 84 0.24 -4.13 -7.85
CA ARG A 84 -1.00 -4.91 -7.97
C ARG A 84 -1.65 -4.73 -9.34
N ARG A 85 -0.93 -5.10 -10.40
CA ARG A 85 -1.44 -5.02 -11.77
C ARG A 85 -0.77 -6.11 -12.61
N THR A 86 -1.58 -6.88 -13.33
CA THR A 86 -1.11 -7.88 -14.27
C THR A 86 -0.55 -7.22 -15.52
N GLY A 87 0.48 -7.82 -16.12
CA GLY A 87 1.15 -7.25 -17.29
C GLY A 87 2.47 -7.95 -17.62
N ARG A 88 3.32 -7.33 -18.46
CA ARG A 88 4.66 -7.87 -18.74
C ARG A 88 5.54 -7.75 -17.49
N GLY A 89 5.75 -8.86 -16.81
CA GLY A 89 6.80 -9.06 -15.81
C GLY A 89 7.29 -10.52 -15.80
N ASP A 90 8.21 -10.83 -14.91
CA ASP A 90 8.99 -12.08 -14.94
C ASP A 90 8.34 -13.23 -14.15
N GLU A 91 7.35 -12.95 -13.31
CA GLU A 91 6.79 -13.93 -12.39
C GLU A 91 5.38 -14.36 -12.85
N PRO A 92 5.17 -15.65 -13.20
CA PRO A 92 3.87 -16.15 -13.62
C PRO A 92 2.90 -16.21 -12.44
N THR A 93 1.66 -15.82 -12.70
CA THR A 93 0.54 -15.91 -11.77
C THR A 93 -0.22 -17.22 -11.96
N SER A 94 -1.20 -17.49 -11.08
CA SER A 94 -2.15 -18.58 -11.29
C SER A 94 -3.24 -18.25 -12.31
N ASP A 95 -3.37 -16.99 -12.69
CA ASP A 95 -4.46 -16.51 -13.53
C ASP A 95 -4.18 -16.81 -15.00
N ARG A 96 -5.23 -17.21 -15.70
CA ARG A 96 -5.18 -17.59 -17.11
C ARG A 96 -6.25 -16.87 -17.88
N ARG A 97 -5.93 -16.55 -19.13
CA ARG A 97 -6.89 -15.98 -20.08
C ARG A 97 -6.63 -16.51 -21.48
N GLY A 98 -7.63 -16.34 -22.34
CA GLY A 98 -7.45 -16.61 -23.77
C GLY A 98 -6.33 -15.74 -24.36
N PHE A 99 -5.58 -16.36 -25.28
CA PHE A 99 -4.57 -15.69 -26.08
C PHE A 99 -5.17 -14.51 -26.86
N ARG A 100 -4.39 -13.44 -26.99
CA ARG A 100 -4.70 -12.31 -27.86
C ARG A 100 -3.47 -11.96 -28.67
N PHE A 101 -3.70 -11.46 -29.88
CA PHE A 101 -2.62 -10.97 -30.73
C PHE A 101 -1.74 -9.94 -29.98
N GLY A 102 -0.43 -10.23 -29.91
CA GLY A 102 0.57 -9.44 -29.18
C GLY A 102 1.06 -10.05 -27.87
N ASP A 103 0.42 -11.13 -27.40
CA ASP A 103 0.91 -11.94 -26.28
C ASP A 103 2.20 -12.69 -26.64
N ASN A 104 3.08 -12.87 -25.65
CA ASN A 104 4.33 -13.59 -25.86
C ASN A 104 4.05 -15.10 -25.92
N ILE A 105 4.67 -15.80 -26.87
CA ILE A 105 4.52 -17.26 -27.04
C ILE A 105 4.99 -18.01 -25.79
N GLU A 106 5.99 -17.46 -25.08
CA GLU A 106 6.51 -18.04 -23.83
C GLU A 106 5.47 -18.08 -22.70
N GLN A 107 4.42 -17.25 -22.78
CA GLN A 107 3.34 -17.22 -21.78
C GLN A 107 2.23 -18.23 -22.10
N VAL A 108 2.27 -18.90 -23.25
CA VAL A 108 1.23 -19.83 -23.67
C VAL A 108 1.29 -21.11 -22.83
N ALA A 109 0.18 -21.41 -22.15
CA ALA A 109 -0.01 -22.65 -21.43
C ALA A 109 -0.31 -23.78 -22.43
N MET A 110 0.73 -24.36 -23.02
CA MET A 110 0.59 -25.37 -24.07
C MET A 110 -0.22 -26.59 -23.63
N SER A 111 -0.03 -27.07 -22.40
CA SER A 111 -0.77 -28.21 -21.87
C SER A 111 -2.28 -27.97 -21.83
N ASP A 112 -2.68 -26.78 -21.39
CA ASP A 112 -4.08 -26.39 -21.29
C ASP A 112 -4.68 -26.07 -22.66
N SER A 113 -3.87 -25.47 -23.53
CA SER A 113 -4.26 -25.19 -24.91
C SER A 113 -4.53 -26.48 -25.70
N ILE A 114 -3.70 -27.50 -25.52
CA ILE A 114 -3.91 -28.84 -26.10
C ILE A 114 -5.14 -29.52 -25.49
N ARG A 115 -5.34 -29.39 -24.17
CA ARG A 115 -6.53 -29.93 -23.50
C ARG A 115 -7.81 -29.29 -24.05
N ASN A 116 -7.82 -27.98 -24.27
CA ASN A 116 -8.95 -27.25 -24.85
C ASN A 116 -9.22 -27.73 -26.29
N ALA A 117 -8.17 -27.88 -27.10
CA ALA A 117 -8.30 -28.41 -28.46
C ALA A 117 -8.84 -29.86 -28.49
N GLN A 118 -8.40 -30.72 -27.57
CA GLN A 118 -8.93 -32.08 -27.42
C GLN A 118 -10.42 -32.09 -27.03
N GLN A 119 -10.84 -31.18 -26.15
CA GLN A 119 -12.25 -31.05 -25.78
C GLN A 119 -13.12 -30.56 -26.95
N ARG A 120 -12.54 -29.78 -27.87
CA ARG A 120 -13.24 -29.30 -29.07
C ARG A 120 -13.36 -30.38 -30.16
N GLY A 121 -12.40 -31.30 -30.28
CA GLY A 121 -12.43 -32.36 -31.28
C GLY A 121 -11.58 -33.57 -30.88
N ILE A 122 -12.21 -34.76 -30.88
CA ILE A 122 -11.59 -36.03 -30.43
C ILE A 122 -10.88 -36.76 -31.59
N ASP A 123 -11.38 -36.63 -32.83
CA ASP A 123 -10.89 -37.41 -33.98
C ASP A 123 -9.74 -36.75 -34.75
N ASP A 124 -9.61 -35.43 -34.73
CA ASP A 124 -8.51 -34.70 -35.38
C ASP A 124 -8.07 -33.52 -34.49
N LEU A 125 -6.89 -33.66 -33.87
CA LEU A 125 -6.33 -32.64 -32.97
C LEU A 125 -5.84 -31.46 -33.81
N GLN A 126 -6.72 -30.49 -34.05
CA GLN A 126 -6.34 -29.21 -34.64
C GLN A 126 -6.23 -28.16 -33.54
N LEU A 127 -5.10 -27.48 -33.42
CA LEU A 127 -4.93 -26.35 -32.50
C LEU A 127 -5.34 -25.06 -33.21
N THR A 128 -6.28 -24.32 -32.63
CA THR A 128 -6.72 -23.01 -33.12
C THR A 128 -6.40 -21.92 -32.11
N GLU A 129 -6.40 -20.66 -32.54
CA GLU A 129 -6.16 -19.51 -31.66
C GLU A 129 -7.14 -19.47 -30.48
N GLY A 130 -8.38 -19.92 -30.68
CA GLY A 130 -9.40 -19.98 -29.63
C GLY A 130 -9.14 -21.03 -28.54
N ASP A 131 -8.24 -21.99 -28.79
CA ASP A 131 -7.84 -22.97 -27.78
C ASP A 131 -6.67 -22.48 -26.93
N LEU A 132 -5.93 -21.46 -27.40
CA LEU A 132 -4.71 -20.98 -26.74
C LEU A 132 -5.05 -20.23 -25.45
N GLU A 133 -4.45 -20.66 -24.35
CA GLU A 133 -4.46 -19.96 -23.08
C GLU A 133 -3.08 -19.39 -22.77
N VAL A 134 -3.04 -18.21 -22.15
CA VAL A 134 -1.82 -17.59 -21.64
C VAL A 134 -1.90 -17.45 -20.13
N VAL A 135 -0.76 -17.68 -19.47
CA VAL A 135 -0.57 -17.41 -18.05
C VAL A 135 -0.24 -15.94 -17.88
N GLU A 136 -0.99 -15.22 -17.04
CA GLU A 136 -0.67 -13.82 -16.76
C GLU A 136 0.59 -13.73 -15.89
N THR A 137 1.41 -12.70 -16.09
CA THR A 137 2.55 -12.43 -15.20
C THR A 137 2.31 -11.19 -14.34
N GLU A 138 2.92 -11.19 -13.16
CA GLU A 138 2.92 -10.06 -12.24
C GLU A 138 3.93 -9.00 -12.71
N HIS A 139 3.48 -7.75 -12.79
CA HIS A 139 4.38 -6.65 -13.11
C HIS A 139 5.04 -6.10 -11.85
N LYS A 140 6.38 -6.09 -11.85
CA LYS A 140 7.19 -5.43 -10.82
C LYS A 140 7.81 -4.16 -11.39
N SER A 141 7.78 -3.06 -10.64
CA SER A 141 8.28 -1.75 -11.06
C SER A 141 9.49 -1.32 -10.23
N ALA A 142 10.43 -0.60 -10.85
CA ALA A 142 11.58 -0.02 -10.16
C ALA A 142 11.17 1.24 -9.38
N CYS A 143 11.66 1.37 -8.14
CA CYS A 143 11.51 2.56 -7.31
C CYS A 143 12.86 2.92 -6.68
N ALA A 144 13.26 4.19 -6.77
CA ALA A 144 14.37 4.75 -6.01
C ALA A 144 13.81 5.80 -5.04
N THR A 145 13.96 5.57 -3.74
CA THR A 145 13.56 6.56 -2.71
C THR A 145 14.80 7.29 -2.24
N VAL A 146 14.84 8.60 -2.50
CA VAL A 146 15.92 9.48 -2.03
C VAL A 146 15.39 10.32 -0.88
N LEU A 147 16.00 10.18 0.30
CA LEU A 147 15.72 11.03 1.46
C LEU A 147 16.85 12.08 1.57
N MET A 148 16.55 13.32 1.18
CA MET A 148 17.45 14.45 1.42
C MET A 148 17.13 15.07 2.78
N ILE A 149 18.06 14.96 3.72
CA ILE A 149 17.95 15.57 5.05
C ILE A 149 18.86 16.81 5.06
N ASP A 150 18.27 17.99 5.16
CA ASP A 150 19.02 19.22 5.42
C ASP A 150 19.23 19.36 6.94
N ILE A 151 20.50 19.35 7.38
CA ILE A 151 20.85 19.44 8.79
C ILE A 151 21.04 20.92 9.13
N SER A 152 20.04 21.51 9.80
CA SER A 152 20.15 22.89 10.29
C SER A 152 21.14 23.00 11.46
N HIS A 153 21.75 24.19 11.66
CA HIS A 153 22.73 24.45 12.72
C HIS A 153 22.23 24.12 14.14
N SER A 154 20.90 24.11 14.34
CA SER A 154 20.27 23.74 15.61
C SER A 154 20.30 22.23 15.92
N MET A 155 20.39 21.37 14.89
CA MET A 155 20.43 19.91 15.05
C MET A 155 21.79 19.42 15.55
N ILE A 156 22.87 20.13 15.21
CA ILE A 156 24.24 19.78 15.63
C ILE A 156 24.51 20.21 17.08
N LEU A 157 23.93 21.32 17.53
CA LEU A 157 24.22 21.87 18.86
C LEU A 157 23.51 21.18 20.03
N TYR A 158 22.41 20.47 19.78
CA TYR A 158 21.61 19.80 20.82
C TYR A 158 21.35 18.32 20.56
N GLY A 159 21.82 17.79 19.43
CA GLY A 159 21.71 16.38 19.09
C GLY A 159 22.87 15.59 19.72
N GLU A 160 22.54 14.64 20.60
CA GLU A 160 23.37 13.45 20.80
C GLU A 160 23.53 12.75 19.44
N ASP A 161 24.59 13.10 18.72
CA ASP A 161 24.87 12.59 17.39
C ASP A 161 25.31 11.12 17.49
N ARG A 162 24.36 10.20 17.29
CA ARG A 162 24.63 8.80 16.96
C ARG A 162 23.73 8.36 15.81
N ILE A 163 24.04 8.83 14.62
CA ILE A 163 23.71 8.11 13.39
C ILE A 163 24.99 7.38 12.96
N THR A 164 25.19 6.17 13.50
CA THR A 164 26.14 5.16 13.02
C THR A 164 25.38 3.89 12.70
#